data_AF-A0A842V0Y9-F1
#
_entry.id   AF-A0A842V0Y9-F1
#
_cell.length_a   1.000
_cell.length_b   1.000
_cell.length_c   1.000
_cell.angle_alpha   90.00
_cell.angle_beta   90.00
_cell.angle_gamma   90.00
#
_symmetry.space_group_name_H-M   'P 1'
#
loop_
_entity.id
_entity.type
_entity.pdbx_description
1 polymer ?
#
loop_
_entity_poly.entity_id
_entity_poly.type
_entity_poly.pdbx_seq_one_letter_code
_entity_poly.pdbx_strand_id
1 'polypeptide(L)'
;MKTWQLKLAGKKPKLRDPVLVEGLPGIANVGKVAVDFMIDELKAKKIYDIFSYTFPHSVFVNEDNLVELPSIEIFCARNKGSK
;
A
#
# COMPACT_ATOMS: atom_id res chain seq x y z
N MET A 1 0.58 9.33 22.80
CA MET A 1 -0.30 8.19 22.40
C MET A 1 -0.12 7.99 20.90
N LYS A 2 0.33 6.82 20.42
CA LYS A 2 0.61 6.57 19.00
C LYS A 2 -0.70 6.28 18.27
N THR A 3 -1.31 7.30 17.66
CA THR A 3 -2.60 7.15 16.98
C THR A 3 -2.37 6.79 15.52
N TRP A 4 -2.49 5.50 15.20
CA TRP A 4 -2.56 5.03 13.82
C TRP A 4 -3.86 5.49 13.18
N GLN A 5 -3.75 6.08 11.99
CA GLN A 5 -4.89 6.54 11.20
C GLN A 5 -5.05 5.62 10.00
N LEU A 6 -6.20 4.98 9.88
CA LEU A 6 -6.54 4.10 8.76
C LEU A 6 -7.64 4.79 7.95
N LYS A 7 -7.30 5.24 6.74
CA LYS A 7 -8.24 5.83 5.79
C LYS A 7 -8.60 4.79 4.74
N LEU A 8 -9.89 4.49 4.61
CA LEU A 8 -10.39 3.59 3.57
C LEU A 8 -10.36 4.30 2.21
N ALA A 9 -9.62 3.75 1.26
CA ALA A 9 -9.61 4.17 -0.14
C ALA A 9 -10.55 3.25 -0.93
N GLY A 10 -11.81 3.64 -1.10
CA GLY A 10 -12.80 2.86 -1.86
C GLY A 10 -13.65 1.90 -1.01
N LYS A 11 -13.86 0.67 -1.50
CA LYS A 11 -14.76 -0.30 -0.86
C LYS A 11 -13.98 -1.36 -0.09
N LYS A 12 -14.39 -1.62 1.16
CA LYS A 12 -13.86 -2.73 1.96
C LYS A 12 -14.08 -4.06 1.23
N PRO A 13 -13.02 -4.82 0.89
CA PRO A 13 -13.17 -6.06 0.15
C PRO A 13 -13.75 -7.17 1.02
N LYS A 14 -14.56 -8.05 0.42
CA LYS A 14 -14.95 -9.33 1.03
C LYS A 14 -13.87 -10.36 0.74
N LEU A 15 -13.03 -10.62 1.73
CA LEU A 15 -11.92 -11.58 1.65
C LEU A 15 -12.36 -12.93 2.22
N ARG A 16 -11.89 -14.02 1.62
CA ARG A 16 -12.03 -15.38 2.13
C ARG A 16 -10.67 -16.04 1.98
N ASP A 17 -10.04 -16.37 3.11
CA ASP A 17 -8.69 -16.95 3.17
C ASP A 17 -7.64 -16.19 2.31
N PRO A 18 -7.44 -14.88 2.56
CA PRO A 18 -6.52 -14.08 1.76
C PRO A 18 -5.05 -14.38 2.11
N VAL A 19 -4.18 -14.26 1.10
CA VAL A 19 -2.73 -14.17 1.31
C VAL A 19 -2.36 -12.69 1.43
N LEU A 20 -1.67 -12.33 2.52
CA LEU A 20 -1.06 -11.01 2.68
C LEU A 20 0.40 -11.08 2.21
N VAL A 21 0.76 -10.21 1.27
CA VAL A 21 2.13 -10.00 0.83
C VAL A 21 2.55 -8.62 1.31
N GLU A 22 3.69 -8.53 1.98
CA GLU A 22 4.28 -7.28 2.48
C GLU A 22 5.58 -7.00 1.73
N GLY A 23 5.80 -5.73 1.40
CA GLY A 23 6.95 -5.27 0.62
C GLY A 23 7.17 -3.78 0.86
N LEU A 24 7.46 -3.42 2.11
CA LEU A 24 7.87 -2.07 2.46
C LEU A 24 9.32 -1.78 2.02
N PRO A 25 9.73 -0.50 1.98
CA PRO A 25 11.11 -0.13 1.67
C PRO A 25 12.13 -0.80 2.60
N GLY A 26 13.25 -1.25 2.02
CA GLY A 26 14.27 -2.03 2.73
C GLY A 26 15.60 -2.06 1.95
N ILE A 27 16.49 -3.02 2.26
CA ILE A 27 17.79 -3.11 1.58
C ILE A 27 17.57 -3.32 0.07
N ALA A 28 18.14 -2.41 -0.72
CA ALA A 28 18.02 -2.37 -2.18
C ALA A 28 16.57 -2.36 -2.71
N ASN A 29 15.57 -2.06 -1.86
CA ASN A 29 14.14 -2.03 -2.21
C ASN A 29 13.58 -3.30 -2.88
N VAL A 30 14.22 -4.48 -2.70
CA VAL A 30 13.82 -5.71 -3.42
C VAL A 30 12.35 -6.08 -3.15
N GLY A 31 11.93 -6.07 -1.87
CA GLY A 31 10.54 -6.36 -1.50
C GLY A 31 9.55 -5.35 -2.07
N LYS A 32 9.89 -4.06 -2.01
CA LYS A 32 9.06 -2.98 -2.55
C LYS A 32 8.87 -3.09 -4.05
N VAL A 33 9.95 -3.27 -4.81
CA VAL A 33 9.89 -3.44 -6.27
C VAL A 33 9.08 -4.68 -6.66
N ALA A 34 9.23 -5.79 -5.93
CA ALA A 34 8.46 -7.00 -6.20
C ALA A 34 6.96 -6.80 -5.95
N VAL A 35 6.58 -6.15 -4.86
CA VAL A 35 5.17 -5.86 -4.55
C VAL A 35 4.58 -4.82 -5.50
N ASP A 36 5.33 -3.78 -5.87
CA ASP A 36 4.88 -2.78 -6.85
C ASP A 36 4.60 -3.43 -8.21
N PHE A 37 5.49 -4.31 -8.67
CA PHE A 37 5.26 -5.11 -9.87
C PHE A 37 3.99 -5.98 -9.76
N MET A 38 3.75 -6.65 -8.62
CA MET A 38 2.53 -7.43 -8.41
C MET A 38 1.27 -6.58 -8.42
N ILE A 39 1.31 -5.36 -7.86
CA ILE A 39 0.18 -4.42 -7.87
C ILE A 39 -0.18 -4.06 -9.32
N ASP A 40 0.82 -3.74 -10.13
CA ASP A 40 0.64 -3.37 -11.53
C ASP A 40 0.14 -4.53 -12.39
N GLU A 41 0.72 -5.72 -12.25
CA GLU A 41 0.33 -6.89 -13.05
C GLU A 41 -1.04 -7.43 -12.68
N LEU A 42 -1.35 -7.49 -11.38
CA LEU A 42 -2.65 -7.98 -10.90
C LEU A 42 -3.76 -6.93 -11.00
N LYS A 43 -3.43 -5.70 -11.44
CA LYS A 43 -4.33 -4.53 -11.42
C LYS A 43 -4.99 -4.39 -10.05
N ALA A 44 -4.18 -4.52 -9.00
CA ALA A 44 -4.65 -4.48 -7.62
C ALA A 44 -5.23 -3.11 -7.31
N LYS A 45 -6.31 -3.08 -6.54
CA LYS A 45 -6.98 -1.82 -6.18
C LYS A 45 -6.56 -1.41 -4.78
N LYS A 46 -6.13 -0.17 -4.62
CA LYS A 46 -5.88 0.43 -3.31
C LYS A 46 -7.15 0.34 -2.46
N ILE A 47 -7.01 -0.05 -1.20
CA ILE A 47 -8.10 -0.21 -0.23
C ILE A 47 -7.88 0.59 1.05
N TYR A 48 -6.64 0.81 1.48
CA TYR A 48 -6.34 1.62 2.66
C TYR A 48 -5.08 2.46 2.46
N ASP A 49 -5.12 3.63 3.09
CA ASP A 49 -3.97 4.45 3.46
C ASP A 49 -3.81 4.39 4.97
N ILE A 50 -2.60 4.05 5.43
CA ILE A 50 -2.25 3.98 6.84
C ILE A 50 -1.19 5.03 7.14
N PHE A 51 -1.48 5.88 8.12
CA PHE A 51 -0.60 6.95 8.57
C PHE A 51 -0.37 6.86 10.08
N SER A 52 0.79 7.33 10.53
CA SER A 52 1.09 7.56 11.94
C SER A 52 2.09 8.69 12.07
N TYR A 53 1.93 9.53 13.09
CA TYR A 53 2.93 10.54 13.48
C TYR A 53 4.27 9.96 13.97
N THR A 54 4.39 8.63 14.02
CA THR A 54 5.65 7.93 14.30
C THR A 54 6.50 7.66 13.06
N PHE A 55 5.98 7.91 11.86
CA PHE A 55 6.79 7.86 10.65
C PHE A 55 7.82 8.99 10.63
N PRO A 56 8.87 8.88 9.80
CA PRO A 56 9.89 9.92 9.69
C PRO A 56 9.28 11.30 9.46
N HIS A 57 9.88 12.33 10.08
CA HIS A 57 9.47 13.74 9.94
C HIS A 57 9.92 14.31 8.59
N SER A 58 9.47 13.70 7.51
CA SER A 58 9.79 14.07 6.13
C SER A 58 8.52 14.16 5.29
N VAL A 59 8.61 14.83 4.15
CA VAL A 59 7.56 14.87 3.12
C VAL A 59 8.16 14.40 1.81
N PHE A 60 7.32 13.86 0.93
CA PHE A 60 7.66 13.58 -0.46
C PHE A 60 7.04 14.65 -1.34
N VAL A 61 7.75 15.04 -2.41
CA VAL A 61 7.19 15.88 -3.48
C VAL A 61 6.77 14.94 -4.60
N ASN A 62 5.48 14.96 -4.94
CA ASN A 62 4.93 14.11 -5.98
C ASN A 62 5.09 14.74 -7.38
N GLU A 63 4.68 14.01 -8.41
CA GLU A 63 4.78 14.45 -9.81
C GLU A 63 3.95 15.70 -10.12
N ASP A 64 2.92 15.98 -9.33
CA ASP A 64 2.07 17.18 -9.43
C ASP A 64 2.67 18.40 -8.69
N ASN A 65 3.90 18.29 -8.18
CA ASN A 65 4.56 19.30 -7.31
C ASN A 65 3.81 19.57 -6.00
N LEU A 66 3.03 18.61 -5.52
CA LEU A 66 2.36 18.66 -4.23
C LEU A 66 3.15 17.87 -3.18
N VAL A 67 2.91 18.19 -1.91
CA VAL A 67 3.54 17.51 -0.77
C VAL A 67 2.66 16.38 -0.26
N GLU A 68 3.28 15.24 0.03
CA GLU A 68 2.64 14.07 0.60
C GLU A 68 3.36 13.60 1.87
N LEU A 69 2.59 13.18 2.86
CA LEU A 69 3.12 12.56 4.07
C LEU A 69 3.43 11.08 3.79
N PRO A 70 4.48 10.51 4.43
CA PRO A 70 4.75 9.08 4.36
C PRO A 70 3.51 8.29 4.79
N SER A 71 3.09 7.33 3.97
CA SER A 71 1.98 6.43 4.29
C SER A 71 2.33 5.00 3.90
N ILE A 72 1.63 4.05 4.51
CA ILE A 72 1.61 2.66 4.06
C ILE A 72 0.31 2.45 3.32
N GLU A 73 0.40 1.92 2.11
CA GLU A 73 -0.74 1.62 1.27
C GLU A 73 -1.06 0.13 1.31
N ILE A 74 -2.35 -0.22 1.33
CA ILE A 74 -2.81 -1.60 1.19
C ILE A 74 -3.59 -1.72 -0.10
N PHE A 75 -3.27 -2.75 -0.89
CA PHE A 75 -3.93 -3.08 -2.15
C PHE A 75 -4.60 -4.45 -2.05
N CYS A 76 -5.65 -4.65 -2.86
CA CYS A 76 -6.34 -5.91 -3.00
C CYS A 76 -6.51 -6.25 -4.48
N ALA A 77 -6.03 -7.44 -4.86
CA ALA A 77 -6.36 -8.08 -6.12
C ALA A 77 -7.19 -9.33 -5.85
N ARG A 78 -7.98 -9.74 -6.84
CA ARG A 78 -8.66 -11.04 -6.84
C ARG A 78 -8.14 -11.81 -8.04
N ASN A 79 -7.33 -12.84 -7.77
CA ASN A 79 -6.93 -13.75 -8.83
C ASN A 79 -8.17 -14.55 -9.28
N LYS A 80 -8.61 -14.31 -10.51
CA LYS A 80 -9.51 -15.25 -11.19
C LYS A 80 -8.59 -16.35 -11.69
N GLY A 81 -8.31 -17.34 -10.84
CA GLY A 81 -7.41 -18.44 -11.19
C GLY A 81 -7.71 -18.91 -12.60
N SER A 82 -6.66 -19.08 -13.41
CA SER A 82 -6.76 -19.58 -14.77
C SER A 82 -7.62 -20.84 -14.75
N LYS A 83 -8.74 -20.81 -15.49
CA LYS A 83 -9.48 -22.03 -15.81
C LYS A 83 -8.59 -22.99 -16.58
#